data_AF-A0A946I5W6-F1
#
_entry.id   AF-A0A946I5W6-F1
#
_cell.length_a   1.000
_cell.length_b   1.000
_cell.length_c   1.000
_cell.angle_alpha   90.00
_cell.angle_beta   90.00
_cell.angle_gamma   90.00
#
_symmetry.space_group_name_H-M   'P 1'
#
loop_
_entity.id
_entity.type
_entity.pdbx_description
1 polymer ?
#
loop_
_entity_poly.entity_id
_entity_poly.type
_entity_poly.pdbx_seq_one_letter_code
_entity_poly.pdbx_strand_id
1 'polypeptide(L)'
;MKKILLIAMVLIATTNTKAQEKKIKGRVVEQLQDGSEVSIPGANVYWEGTTIGVATNSEGYYLIPSPKKYPSTMIVSYVGYQAYSQEITEWSHYHIYLKPSVELGEVKVKGKVNTTKFSTINTINMQTLSTGELEKAACCNLSESFSTNATVDVTFTDAVSGAKKIQMLGLDGVYTQITQENIPLIRGMTSTYGLSYVPGTWIESIQIIKGSGSVVNGFESFAGQINLEYYKPQTAPKLFWNAYTNSEGKLENNLLFAKKSGKWTSNLFTHISYFDEEIDSEDNADGFMNMPKYKQFNALNRWEYKDKNYHIGFTVRGLVEDRKGGTIEARVDTNPYVVNIHN
;
A
#
# COMPACT_ATOMS: atom_id res chain seq x y z
N MET A 1 83.35 -52.22 -16.36
CA MET A 1 81.95 -51.93 -16.77
C MET A 1 81.04 -51.48 -15.60
N LYS A 2 81.10 -52.09 -14.40
CA LYS A 2 80.29 -51.66 -13.24
C LYS A 2 80.52 -50.22 -12.73
N LYS A 3 81.75 -49.68 -12.80
CA LYS A 3 82.05 -48.29 -12.36
C LYS A 3 81.51 -47.20 -13.29
N ILE A 4 81.39 -47.47 -14.60
CA ILE A 4 80.86 -46.49 -15.59
C ILE A 4 79.33 -46.39 -15.48
N LEU A 5 78.65 -47.51 -15.22
CA LEU A 5 77.21 -47.55 -14.96
C LEU A 5 76.81 -46.77 -13.69
N LEU A 6 77.64 -46.81 -12.64
CA LEU A 6 77.36 -46.06 -11.40
C LEU A 6 77.51 -44.54 -11.58
N ILE A 7 78.49 -44.09 -12.37
CA ILE A 7 78.71 -42.67 -12.67
C ILE A 7 77.58 -42.12 -13.56
N ALA A 8 77.11 -42.90 -14.54
CA ALA A 8 75.98 -42.52 -15.38
C ALA A 8 74.66 -42.39 -14.58
N MET A 9 74.43 -43.28 -13.61
CA MET A 9 73.23 -43.26 -12.76
C MET A 9 73.23 -42.06 -11.78
N VAL A 10 74.39 -41.65 -11.27
CA VAL A 10 74.53 -40.44 -10.43
C VAL A 10 74.39 -39.16 -11.26
N LEU A 11 74.89 -39.12 -12.50
CA LEU A 11 74.71 -37.97 -13.39
C LEU A 11 73.23 -37.75 -13.76
N ILE A 12 72.48 -38.84 -14.01
CA ILE A 12 71.03 -38.79 -14.30
C ILE A 12 70.21 -38.40 -13.05
N ALA A 13 70.67 -38.74 -11.84
CA ALA A 13 70.02 -38.29 -10.60
C ALA A 13 70.24 -36.78 -10.35
N THR A 14 71.39 -36.21 -10.74
CA THR A 14 71.69 -34.78 -10.54
C THR A 14 71.02 -33.83 -11.55
N THR A 15 70.57 -34.32 -12.71
CA THR A 15 69.86 -33.48 -13.69
C THR A 15 68.37 -33.32 -13.39
N ASN A 16 67.79 -34.22 -12.59
CA ASN A 16 66.37 -34.19 -12.23
C ASN A 16 66.01 -33.25 -11.07
N THR A 17 66.99 -32.70 -10.34
CA THR A 17 66.74 -31.80 -9.19
C THR A 17 66.60 -30.32 -9.56
N LYS A 18 66.78 -29.91 -10.83
CA LYS A 18 66.68 -28.50 -11.25
C LYS A 18 65.35 -28.08 -11.91
N ALA A 19 64.31 -28.93 -11.91
CA ALA A 19 63.07 -28.66 -12.64
C ALA A 19 61.79 -28.58 -11.77
N GLN A 20 61.90 -28.25 -10.47
CA GLN A 20 60.71 -27.88 -9.70
C GLN A 20 60.35 -26.43 -9.99
N GLU A 21 59.51 -26.21 -11.00
CA GLU A 21 58.88 -24.91 -11.24
C GLU A 21 58.13 -24.49 -9.97
N LYS A 22 58.56 -23.39 -9.34
CA LYS A 22 57.83 -22.79 -8.22
C LYS A 22 56.45 -22.37 -8.74
N LYS A 23 55.39 -22.82 -8.07
CA LYS A 23 54.01 -22.49 -8.41
C LYS A 23 53.41 -21.63 -7.32
N ILE A 24 52.71 -20.58 -7.71
CA ILE A 24 51.94 -19.72 -6.80
C ILE A 24 50.55 -20.33 -6.64
N LYS A 25 50.09 -20.39 -5.39
CA LYS A 25 48.79 -20.94 -4.99
C LYS A 25 47.93 -19.82 -4.44
N GLY A 26 46.63 -19.89 -4.70
CA GLY A 26 45.70 -18.89 -4.21
C GLY A 26 44.25 -19.32 -4.37
N ARG A 27 43.34 -18.47 -3.91
CA ARG A 27 41.89 -18.66 -4.04
C ARG A 27 41.25 -17.37 -4.53
N VAL A 28 40.27 -17.47 -5.42
CA VAL A 28 39.47 -16.36 -5.93
C VAL A 28 38.06 -16.48 -5.39
N VAL A 29 37.61 -15.44 -4.68
CA VAL A 29 36.28 -15.39 -4.05
C VAL A 29 35.59 -14.05 -4.28
N GLU A 30 34.28 -14.04 -4.07
CA GLU A 30 33.46 -12.85 -3.90
C GLU A 30 33.12 -12.70 -2.41
N GLN A 31 33.17 -11.48 -1.90
CA GLN A 31 32.72 -11.16 -0.55
C GLN A 31 31.29 -10.60 -0.61
N LEU A 32 30.35 -11.29 0.04
CA LEU A 32 28.96 -10.86 0.14
C LEU A 32 28.79 -9.80 1.25
N GLN A 33 27.67 -9.05 1.21
CA GLN A 33 27.38 -7.98 2.17
C GLN A 33 27.24 -8.47 3.63
N ASP A 34 27.00 -9.76 3.84
CA ASP A 34 26.93 -10.41 5.15
C ASP A 34 28.30 -10.90 5.67
N GLY A 35 29.38 -10.67 4.91
CA GLY A 35 30.74 -11.08 5.25
C GLY A 35 31.10 -12.52 4.88
N SER A 36 30.19 -13.27 4.24
CA SER A 36 30.48 -14.62 3.74
C SER A 36 31.25 -14.58 2.42
N GLU A 37 32.09 -15.59 2.19
CA GLU A 37 32.91 -15.74 0.97
C GLU A 37 32.33 -16.81 0.05
N VAL A 38 32.08 -16.45 -1.20
CA VAL A 38 31.63 -17.37 -2.26
C VAL A 38 32.78 -17.61 -3.23
N SER A 39 33.17 -18.87 -3.43
CA SER A 39 34.19 -19.23 -4.42
C SER A 39 33.74 -18.94 -5.84
N ILE A 40 34.65 -18.40 -6.67
CA ILE A 40 34.40 -18.17 -8.10
C ILE A 40 35.13 -19.24 -8.92
N PRO A 41 34.43 -20.31 -9.38
CA PRO A 41 35.02 -21.33 -10.23
C PRO A 41 35.17 -20.83 -11.67
N GLY A 42 36.25 -21.24 -12.35
CA GLY A 42 36.50 -20.88 -13.76
C GLY A 42 36.98 -19.45 -14.00
N ALA A 43 37.37 -18.70 -12.96
CA ALA A 43 38.05 -17.41 -13.12
C ALA A 43 39.43 -17.61 -13.75
N ASN A 44 39.77 -16.76 -14.73
CA ASN A 44 41.06 -16.81 -15.42
C ASN A 44 42.09 -16.02 -14.62
N VAL A 45 43.18 -16.67 -14.23
CA VAL A 45 44.34 -16.06 -13.56
C VAL A 45 45.53 -16.15 -14.50
N TYR A 46 46.12 -15.02 -14.89
CA TYR A 46 47.23 -15.00 -15.84
C TYR A 46 48.22 -13.86 -15.58
N TRP A 47 49.44 -13.99 -16.11
CA TRP A 47 50.45 -12.94 -16.04
C TRP A 47 50.31 -11.98 -17.22
N GLU A 48 50.29 -10.68 -16.92
CA GLU A 48 50.21 -9.62 -17.92
C GLU A 48 51.34 -9.73 -18.96
N GLY A 49 51.00 -9.64 -20.25
CA GLY A 49 51.97 -9.74 -21.34
C GLY A 49 52.51 -11.15 -21.64
N THR A 50 51.95 -12.21 -21.03
CA THR A 50 52.35 -13.60 -21.30
C THR A 50 51.16 -14.49 -21.68
N THR A 51 51.43 -15.68 -22.20
CA THR A 51 50.43 -16.74 -22.42
C THR A 51 50.29 -17.70 -21.24
N ILE A 52 50.93 -17.40 -20.10
CA ILE A 52 50.90 -18.25 -18.91
C ILE A 52 49.68 -17.86 -18.08
N GLY A 53 48.69 -18.76 -18.05
CA GLY A 53 47.49 -18.60 -17.25
C GLY A 53 46.85 -19.93 -16.87
N VAL A 54 46.00 -19.90 -15.87
CA VAL A 54 45.24 -21.05 -15.35
C VAL A 54 43.83 -20.61 -14.97
N ALA A 55 42.88 -21.54 -15.03
CA ALA A 55 41.53 -21.33 -14.51
C ALA A 55 41.41 -21.83 -13.05
N THR A 56 40.59 -21.18 -12.23
CA THR A 56 40.25 -21.68 -10.89
C THR A 56 39.40 -22.94 -10.94
N ASN A 57 39.57 -23.84 -9.96
CA ASN A 57 38.78 -25.07 -9.83
C ASN A 57 37.38 -24.80 -9.22
N SER A 58 36.59 -25.86 -9.00
CA SER A 58 35.24 -25.79 -8.41
C SER A 58 35.18 -25.12 -7.03
N GLU A 59 36.27 -25.11 -6.29
CA GLU A 59 36.39 -24.50 -4.97
C GLU A 59 37.04 -23.11 -5.02
N GLY A 60 37.33 -22.58 -6.22
CA GLY A 60 37.93 -21.27 -6.44
C GLY A 60 39.46 -21.23 -6.30
N TYR A 61 40.13 -22.37 -6.12
CA TYR A 61 41.58 -22.44 -6.00
C TYR A 61 42.27 -22.42 -7.36
N TYR A 62 43.42 -21.75 -7.44
CA TYR A 62 44.29 -21.75 -8.62
C TYR A 62 45.74 -22.11 -8.28
N LEU A 63 46.45 -22.63 -9.27
CA LEU A 63 47.85 -23.02 -9.19
C LEU A 63 48.59 -22.56 -10.47
N ILE A 64 49.16 -21.37 -10.43
CA ILE A 64 49.84 -20.76 -11.59
C ILE A 64 51.37 -20.91 -11.48
N PRO A 65 52.11 -21.23 -12.56
CA PRO A 65 53.56 -21.18 -12.54
C PRO A 65 54.07 -19.77 -12.20
N SER A 66 55.16 -19.67 -11.42
CA SER A 66 55.80 -18.39 -11.13
C SER A 66 56.29 -17.69 -12.40
N PRO A 67 56.26 -16.35 -12.45
CA PRO A 67 56.72 -15.60 -13.60
C PRO A 67 58.23 -15.73 -13.76
N LYS A 68 58.74 -15.54 -14.98
CA LYS A 68 60.18 -15.66 -15.28
C LYS A 68 61.04 -14.60 -14.56
N LYS A 69 60.44 -13.46 -14.21
CA LYS A 69 61.06 -12.36 -13.46
C LYS A 69 60.02 -11.74 -12.51
N TYR A 70 60.47 -11.32 -11.34
CA TYR A 70 59.72 -10.46 -10.43
C TYR A 70 60.24 -9.02 -10.53
N PRO A 71 59.41 -7.99 -10.31
CA PRO A 71 57.96 -8.07 -10.10
C PRO A 71 57.19 -8.38 -11.40
N SER A 72 55.98 -8.93 -11.27
CA SER A 72 55.10 -9.21 -12.40
C SER A 72 53.63 -8.98 -12.02
N THR A 73 52.85 -8.43 -12.94
CA THR A 73 51.43 -8.16 -12.74
C THR A 73 50.59 -9.42 -12.99
N MET A 74 49.84 -9.86 -11.98
CA MET A 74 48.84 -10.91 -12.10
C MET A 74 47.47 -10.28 -12.34
N ILE A 75 46.79 -10.74 -13.38
CA ILE A 75 45.44 -10.30 -13.72
C ILE A 75 44.47 -11.47 -13.50
N VAL A 76 43.36 -11.17 -12.83
CA VAL A 76 42.24 -12.10 -12.65
C VAL A 76 41.00 -11.53 -13.32
N SER A 77 40.42 -12.30 -14.23
CA SER A 77 39.20 -11.91 -14.94
C SER A 77 38.17 -13.04 -14.96
N TYR A 78 36.91 -12.65 -14.77
CA TYR A 78 35.78 -13.56 -14.88
C TYR A 78 34.58 -12.79 -15.44
N VAL A 79 33.74 -13.49 -16.21
CA VAL A 79 32.59 -12.87 -16.87
C VAL A 79 31.62 -12.35 -15.80
N GLY A 80 31.26 -11.05 -15.89
CA GLY A 80 30.38 -10.40 -14.91
C GLY A 80 31.09 -9.74 -13.73
N TYR A 81 32.42 -9.82 -13.64
CA TYR A 81 33.23 -9.20 -12.56
C TYR A 81 34.23 -8.18 -13.14
N GLN A 82 34.68 -7.26 -12.30
CA GLN A 82 35.73 -6.30 -12.65
C GLN A 82 37.07 -7.03 -12.66
N ALA A 83 37.87 -6.82 -13.71
CA ALA A 83 39.20 -7.41 -13.78
C ALA A 83 40.06 -6.87 -12.63
N TYR A 84 40.64 -7.77 -11.85
CA TYR A 84 41.52 -7.44 -10.73
C TYR A 84 42.97 -7.55 -11.19
N SER A 85 43.79 -6.54 -10.88
CA SER A 85 45.21 -6.51 -11.22
C SER A 85 46.04 -6.25 -9.98
N GLN A 86 47.03 -7.10 -9.72
CA GLN A 86 47.92 -6.99 -8.58
C GLN A 86 49.38 -7.27 -8.98
N GLU A 87 50.29 -6.40 -8.56
CA GLU A 87 51.73 -6.61 -8.74
C GLU A 87 52.27 -7.58 -7.69
N ILE A 88 52.93 -8.64 -8.15
CA ILE A 88 53.50 -9.69 -7.32
C ILE A 88 55.02 -9.55 -7.32
N THR A 89 55.58 -9.31 -6.14
CA THR A 89 57.02 -9.06 -5.92
C THR A 89 57.77 -10.30 -5.44
N GLU A 90 57.08 -11.26 -4.84
CA GLU A 90 57.67 -12.48 -4.26
C GLU A 90 56.79 -13.71 -4.42
N TRP A 91 57.36 -14.89 -4.15
CA TRP A 91 56.61 -16.14 -4.14
C TRP A 91 55.85 -16.27 -2.82
N SER A 92 54.52 -16.15 -2.87
CA SER A 92 53.64 -16.32 -1.72
C SER A 92 52.27 -16.86 -2.13
N HIS A 93 51.36 -16.98 -1.17
CA HIS A 93 49.96 -17.34 -1.39
C HIS A 93 49.12 -16.07 -1.47
N TYR A 94 48.35 -15.93 -2.54
CA TYR A 94 47.54 -14.72 -2.78
C TYR A 94 46.05 -15.09 -2.81
N HIS A 95 45.28 -14.49 -1.92
CA HIS A 95 43.82 -14.61 -1.91
C HIS A 95 43.22 -13.37 -2.57
N ILE A 96 42.38 -13.56 -3.57
CA ILE A 96 41.91 -12.49 -4.46
C ILE A 96 40.39 -12.34 -4.34
N TYR A 97 39.95 -11.11 -4.13
CA TYR A 97 38.53 -10.75 -4.03
C TYR A 97 38.10 -10.04 -5.32
N LEU A 98 37.19 -10.64 -6.07
CA LEU A 98 36.59 -10.00 -7.25
C LEU A 98 35.32 -9.25 -6.86
N LYS A 99 35.13 -8.08 -7.49
CA LYS A 99 33.91 -7.29 -7.34
C LYS A 99 33.02 -7.47 -8.59
N PRO A 100 31.70 -7.71 -8.45
CA PRO A 100 30.78 -7.75 -9.58
C PRO A 100 30.82 -6.44 -10.39
N SER A 101 30.76 -6.54 -11.72
CA SER A 101 30.78 -5.37 -12.63
C SER A 101 29.41 -4.69 -12.76
N VAL A 102 28.32 -5.38 -12.40
CA VAL A 102 26.96 -4.86 -12.57
C VAL A 102 26.14 -5.11 -11.29
N GLU A 103 25.98 -4.08 -10.48
CA GLU A 103 24.87 -3.98 -9.52
C GLU A 103 23.66 -3.42 -10.29
N LEU A 104 22.64 -4.24 -10.56
CA LEU A 104 21.40 -3.74 -11.14
C LEU A 104 20.70 -2.89 -10.07
N GLY A 105 20.48 -1.61 -10.36
CA GLY A 105 19.70 -0.73 -9.49
C GLY A 105 18.26 -1.23 -9.31
N GLU A 106 17.69 -0.98 -8.13
CA GLU A 106 16.32 -1.36 -7.79
C GLU A 106 15.32 -0.78 -8.82
N VAL A 107 14.60 -1.66 -9.53
CA VAL A 107 13.52 -1.24 -10.45
C VAL A 107 12.20 -1.20 -9.68
N LYS A 108 11.74 0.00 -9.33
CA LYS A 108 10.40 0.19 -8.75
C LYS A 108 9.35 0.27 -9.84
N VAL A 109 8.68 -0.84 -10.09
CA VAL A 109 7.49 -0.88 -10.97
C VAL A 109 6.31 -0.23 -10.24
N LYS A 110 5.86 0.93 -10.73
CA LYS A 110 4.63 1.58 -10.26
C LYS A 110 3.51 1.33 -11.27
N GLY A 111 2.51 0.53 -10.89
CA GLY A 111 1.27 0.39 -11.66
C GLY A 111 0.30 1.51 -11.32
N LYS A 112 -0.22 2.22 -12.33
CA LYS A 112 -1.33 3.17 -12.13
C LYS A 112 -2.64 2.39 -12.18
N VAL A 113 -3.40 2.45 -11.09
CA VAL A 113 -4.72 1.83 -10.99
C VAL A 113 -5.77 2.93 -11.03
N ASN A 114 -6.78 2.80 -11.90
CA ASN A 114 -7.88 3.75 -11.95
C ASN A 114 -8.71 3.69 -10.65
N THR A 115 -9.16 4.85 -10.18
CA THR A 115 -9.91 5.04 -8.93
C THR A 115 -11.36 4.54 -9.01
N THR A 116 -11.90 4.52 -10.23
CA THR A 116 -13.15 3.84 -10.56
C THR A 116 -12.84 2.57 -11.33
N LYS A 117 -13.35 1.44 -10.84
CA LYS A 117 -13.16 0.12 -11.46
C LYS A 117 -14.50 -0.48 -11.85
N PHE A 118 -14.51 -1.17 -12.98
CA PHE A 118 -15.61 -2.02 -13.41
C PHE A 118 -15.14 -3.47 -13.35
N SER A 119 -15.97 -4.37 -12.84
CA SER A 119 -15.65 -5.80 -12.91
C SER A 119 -15.83 -6.28 -14.35
N THR A 120 -14.75 -6.73 -14.99
CA THR A 120 -14.79 -7.36 -16.32
C THR A 120 -15.01 -8.88 -16.26
N ILE A 121 -14.96 -9.45 -15.05
CA ILE A 121 -15.08 -10.90 -14.80
C ILE A 121 -16.48 -11.26 -14.31
N ASN A 122 -17.10 -10.40 -13.50
CA ASN A 122 -18.46 -10.64 -13.04
C ASN A 122 -19.49 -10.26 -14.11
N THR A 123 -20.50 -11.10 -14.27
CA THR A 123 -21.67 -10.82 -15.13
C THR A 123 -22.54 -9.68 -14.57
N ILE A 124 -22.46 -9.45 -13.25
CA ILE A 124 -23.14 -8.35 -12.58
C ILE A 124 -22.40 -7.05 -12.87
N ASN A 125 -23.13 -6.05 -13.36
CA ASN A 125 -22.61 -4.70 -13.62
C ASN A 125 -22.27 -4.00 -12.30
N MET A 126 -21.04 -4.22 -11.85
CA MET A 126 -20.51 -3.70 -10.59
C MET A 126 -19.44 -2.65 -10.86
N GLN A 127 -19.64 -1.49 -10.24
CA GLN A 127 -18.69 -0.39 -10.20
C GLN A 127 -18.13 -0.26 -8.78
N THR A 128 -16.81 -0.20 -8.63
CA THR A 128 -16.15 0.05 -7.35
C THR A 128 -15.48 1.41 -7.38
N LEU A 129 -15.86 2.28 -6.45
CA LEU A 129 -15.24 3.56 -6.19
C LEU A 129 -14.24 3.39 -5.04
N SER A 130 -12.96 3.65 -5.29
CA SER A 130 -11.94 3.64 -4.24
C SER A 130 -11.85 5.00 -3.54
N THR A 131 -11.10 5.07 -2.43
CA THR A 131 -10.76 6.33 -1.75
C THR A 131 -10.26 7.43 -2.68
N GLY A 132 -9.40 7.12 -3.67
CA GLY A 132 -8.95 8.12 -4.63
C GLY A 132 -10.05 8.75 -5.51
N GLU A 133 -11.24 8.15 -5.63
CA GLU A 133 -12.41 8.82 -6.23
C GLU A 133 -13.12 9.71 -5.21
N LEU A 134 -13.23 9.23 -3.96
CA LEU A 134 -13.79 9.97 -2.84
C LEU A 134 -12.95 11.20 -2.45
N GLU A 135 -11.65 11.21 -2.77
CA GLU A 135 -10.75 12.33 -2.51
C GLU A 135 -10.79 13.40 -3.61
N LYS A 136 -11.32 13.10 -4.81
CA LYS A 136 -11.43 14.09 -5.89
C LYS A 136 -12.48 15.14 -5.63
N ALA A 137 -13.50 14.78 -4.85
CA ALA A 137 -14.47 15.71 -4.33
C ALA A 137 -14.24 15.79 -2.82
N ALA A 138 -14.13 16.98 -2.24
CA ALA A 138 -13.96 17.14 -0.79
C ALA A 138 -15.28 16.82 -0.07
N CYS A 139 -15.71 15.56 -0.12
CA CYS A 139 -16.98 15.10 0.44
C CYS A 139 -16.83 14.85 1.93
N CYS A 140 -17.66 15.51 2.73
CA CYS A 140 -17.63 15.37 4.18
C CYS A 140 -18.27 14.04 4.63
N ASN A 141 -19.32 13.61 3.92
CA ASN A 141 -20.14 12.44 4.26
C ASN A 141 -20.52 11.62 3.01
N LEU A 142 -21.11 10.44 3.25
CA LEU A 142 -21.54 9.50 2.22
C LEU A 142 -22.55 10.09 1.24
N SER A 143 -23.49 10.94 1.71
CA SER A 143 -24.46 11.56 0.81
C SER A 143 -23.78 12.42 -0.25
N GLU A 144 -22.65 13.05 0.05
CA GLU A 144 -21.92 13.88 -0.92
C GLU A 144 -20.94 13.07 -1.78
N SER A 145 -20.54 11.88 -1.31
CA SER A 145 -19.59 10.99 -1.99
C SER A 145 -20.06 10.51 -3.37
N PHE A 146 -21.36 10.59 -3.67
CA PHE A 146 -21.93 10.18 -4.96
C PHE A 146 -21.99 11.29 -6.01
N SER A 147 -21.65 12.54 -5.66
CA SER A 147 -21.75 13.70 -6.55
C SER A 147 -20.99 13.56 -7.88
N THR A 148 -19.91 12.78 -7.93
CA THR A 148 -19.10 12.53 -9.14
C THR A 148 -19.50 11.25 -9.88
N ASN A 149 -20.54 10.54 -9.42
CA ASN A 149 -20.97 9.27 -9.98
C ASN A 149 -22.19 9.46 -10.91
N ALA A 150 -22.11 8.95 -12.14
CA ALA A 150 -23.19 9.09 -13.13
C ALA A 150 -24.43 8.20 -12.88
N THR A 151 -24.41 7.31 -11.89
CA THR A 151 -25.48 6.33 -11.63
C THR A 151 -26.29 6.63 -10.38
N VAL A 152 -25.66 7.27 -9.40
CA VAL A 152 -26.29 7.63 -8.13
C VAL A 152 -26.31 9.15 -8.04
N ASP A 153 -27.51 9.71 -7.98
CA ASP A 153 -27.74 11.12 -7.73
C ASP A 153 -28.21 11.33 -6.29
N VAL A 154 -27.97 12.52 -5.75
CA VAL A 154 -28.32 12.87 -4.37
C VAL A 154 -29.19 14.11 -4.41
N THR A 155 -30.41 13.98 -3.89
CA THR A 155 -31.41 15.04 -3.90
C THR A 155 -31.82 15.37 -2.47
N PHE A 156 -32.07 16.65 -2.20
CA PHE A 156 -32.68 17.06 -0.94
C PHE A 156 -34.14 16.60 -0.91
N THR A 157 -34.53 15.87 0.14
CA THR A 157 -35.94 15.59 0.42
C THR A 157 -36.59 16.75 1.16
N ASP A 158 -35.80 17.45 1.98
CA ASP A 158 -36.21 18.62 2.74
C ASP A 158 -35.01 19.56 2.85
N ALA A 159 -35.13 20.73 2.23
CA ALA A 159 -34.09 21.76 2.25
C ALA A 159 -33.98 22.44 3.62
N VAL A 160 -35.07 22.51 4.38
CA VAL A 160 -35.11 23.21 5.68
C VAL A 160 -34.35 22.43 6.75
N SER A 161 -34.56 21.11 6.79
CA SER A 161 -33.83 20.22 7.70
C SER A 161 -32.53 19.66 7.12
N GLY A 162 -32.27 19.88 5.83
CA GLY A 162 -31.09 19.37 5.14
C GLY A 162 -31.10 17.85 4.94
N ALA A 163 -32.27 17.20 4.99
CA ALA A 163 -32.42 15.78 4.74
C ALA A 163 -32.18 15.46 3.25
N LYS A 164 -31.41 14.39 3.00
CA LYS A 164 -30.98 13.99 1.66
C LYS A 164 -31.39 12.55 1.39
N LYS A 165 -31.86 12.28 0.18
CA LYS A 165 -32.05 10.93 -0.35
C LYS A 165 -31.13 10.68 -1.53
N ILE A 166 -30.79 9.42 -1.76
CA ILE A 166 -30.20 9.00 -3.03
C ILE A 166 -31.29 8.61 -4.02
N GLN A 167 -31.02 8.83 -5.29
CA GLN A 167 -31.74 8.26 -6.41
C GLN A 167 -30.76 7.46 -7.26
N MET A 168 -31.13 6.22 -7.58
CA MET A 168 -30.32 5.35 -8.43
C MET A 168 -31.06 5.09 -9.73
N LEU A 169 -30.42 5.39 -10.86
CA LEU A 169 -31.02 5.24 -12.19
C LEU A 169 -32.41 5.93 -12.29
N GLY A 170 -32.60 7.04 -11.56
CA GLY A 170 -33.85 7.80 -11.52
C GLY A 170 -34.94 7.24 -10.58
N LEU A 171 -34.68 6.13 -9.88
CA LEU A 171 -35.60 5.58 -8.87
C LEU A 171 -35.20 6.03 -7.47
N ASP A 172 -36.20 6.20 -6.60
CA ASP A 172 -36.00 6.58 -5.21
C ASP A 172 -35.21 5.54 -4.41
N GLY A 173 -34.46 6.00 -3.40
CA GLY A 173 -33.63 5.16 -2.54
C GLY A 173 -34.36 4.00 -1.84
N VAL A 174 -35.69 4.03 -1.73
CA VAL A 174 -36.50 2.89 -1.23
C VAL A 174 -36.37 1.66 -2.13
N TYR A 175 -36.08 1.85 -3.42
CA TYR A 175 -35.85 0.77 -4.39
C TYR A 175 -34.38 0.36 -4.50
N THR A 176 -33.51 0.95 -3.68
CA THR A 176 -32.07 0.69 -3.66
C THR A 176 -31.67 0.14 -2.30
N GLN A 177 -30.98 -0.99 -2.29
CA GLN A 177 -30.50 -1.55 -1.04
C GLN A 177 -29.14 -0.93 -0.65
N ILE A 178 -29.08 -0.26 0.50
CA ILE A 178 -27.85 0.37 1.02
C ILE A 178 -27.36 -0.42 2.22
N THR A 179 -26.16 -0.98 2.09
CA THR A 179 -25.52 -1.84 3.07
C THR A 179 -24.15 -1.31 3.44
N GLN A 180 -23.73 -1.62 4.66
CA GLN A 180 -22.37 -1.45 5.15
C GLN A 180 -21.83 -2.85 5.41
N GLU A 181 -20.82 -3.26 4.66
CA GLU A 181 -20.21 -4.60 4.75
C GLU A 181 -21.27 -5.72 4.66
N ASN A 182 -22.23 -5.56 3.74
CA ASN A 182 -23.41 -6.42 3.52
C ASN A 182 -24.46 -6.44 4.66
N ILE A 183 -24.35 -5.55 5.66
CA ILE A 183 -25.36 -5.36 6.70
C ILE A 183 -26.23 -4.16 6.32
N PRO A 184 -27.57 -4.25 6.36
CA PRO A 184 -28.43 -3.10 6.06
C PRO A 184 -28.10 -1.88 6.93
N LEU A 185 -27.76 -0.76 6.28
CA LEU A 185 -27.28 0.43 6.97
C LEU A 185 -28.41 1.42 7.28
N ILE A 186 -29.30 1.64 6.32
CA ILE A 186 -30.31 2.71 6.37
C ILE A 186 -31.68 2.09 6.59
N ARG A 187 -32.11 2.00 7.86
CA ARG A 187 -33.41 1.45 8.27
C ARG A 187 -33.97 2.18 9.49
N GLY A 188 -35.30 2.17 9.63
CA GLY A 188 -35.99 2.72 10.79
C GLY A 188 -35.63 4.19 11.03
N MET A 189 -35.12 4.51 12.21
CA MET A 189 -34.79 5.87 12.63
C MET A 189 -33.71 6.56 11.77
N THR A 190 -32.88 5.80 11.04
CA THR A 190 -31.83 6.38 10.19
C THR A 190 -32.30 6.64 8.75
N SER A 191 -33.58 6.45 8.41
CA SER A 191 -34.05 6.59 7.02
C SER A 191 -33.88 8.00 6.45
N THR A 192 -33.98 9.03 7.30
CA THR A 192 -33.99 10.43 6.88
C THR A 192 -32.59 11.02 6.76
N TYR A 193 -31.69 10.67 7.68
CA TYR A 193 -30.33 11.26 7.78
C TYR A 193 -29.20 10.23 7.75
N GLY A 194 -29.50 8.94 7.59
CA GLY A 194 -28.51 7.86 7.70
C GLY A 194 -27.35 7.97 6.73
N LEU A 195 -27.57 8.58 5.56
CA LEU A 195 -26.51 8.90 4.59
C LEU A 195 -25.57 10.00 5.09
N SER A 196 -26.09 11.01 5.79
CA SER A 196 -25.29 12.08 6.38
C SER A 196 -24.50 11.60 7.61
N TYR A 197 -24.96 10.52 8.25
CA TYR A 197 -24.35 9.94 9.45
C TYR A 197 -23.16 9.02 9.19
N VAL A 198 -22.75 8.85 7.93
CA VAL A 198 -21.54 8.12 7.56
C VAL A 198 -20.50 9.10 7.03
N PRO A 199 -19.45 9.39 7.81
CA PRO A 199 -18.35 10.25 7.36
C PRO A 199 -17.61 9.62 6.17
N GLY A 200 -17.24 10.45 5.19
CA GLY A 200 -16.51 9.99 4.00
C GLY A 200 -15.15 9.38 4.34
N THR A 201 -14.51 9.90 5.39
CA THR A 201 -13.21 9.45 5.92
C THR A 201 -13.21 8.03 6.47
N TRP A 202 -14.38 7.46 6.77
CA TRP A 202 -14.50 6.08 7.28
C TRP A 202 -14.50 5.06 6.13
N ILE A 203 -14.81 5.50 4.92
CA ILE A 203 -15.08 4.66 3.75
C ILE A 203 -13.76 4.37 3.01
N GLU A 204 -13.43 3.09 2.87
CA GLU A 204 -12.32 2.62 2.04
C GLU A 204 -12.75 2.46 0.58
N SER A 205 -13.97 1.97 0.36
CA SER A 205 -14.54 1.86 -0.98
C SER A 205 -16.06 1.78 -0.96
N ILE A 206 -16.67 2.14 -2.09
CA ILE A 206 -18.10 1.99 -2.33
C ILE A 206 -18.29 1.06 -3.52
N GLN A 207 -19.10 0.03 -3.36
CA GLN A 207 -19.48 -0.90 -4.41
C GLN A 207 -20.91 -0.59 -4.83
N ILE A 208 -21.10 -0.33 -6.12
CA ILE A 208 -22.39 0.01 -6.72
C ILE A 208 -22.72 -1.07 -7.74
N ILE A 209 -23.81 -1.79 -7.51
CA ILE A 209 -24.39 -2.76 -8.43
C ILE A 209 -25.61 -2.12 -9.09
N LYS A 210 -25.62 -2.10 -10.42
CA LYS A 210 -26.68 -1.45 -11.21
C LYS A 210 -27.73 -2.47 -11.64
N GLY A 211 -29.01 -2.16 -11.42
CA GLY A 211 -30.13 -3.07 -11.69
C GLY A 211 -30.30 -4.12 -10.61
N SER A 212 -31.11 -5.16 -10.89
CA SER A 212 -31.41 -6.19 -9.89
C SER A 212 -30.13 -6.82 -9.33
N GLY A 213 -29.85 -6.53 -8.06
CA GLY A 213 -28.67 -7.02 -7.37
C GLY A 213 -28.78 -8.49 -6.98
N SER A 214 -27.85 -8.95 -6.13
CA SER A 214 -27.88 -10.32 -5.63
C SER A 214 -28.97 -10.52 -4.59
N VAL A 215 -29.85 -11.51 -4.79
CA VAL A 215 -30.85 -11.95 -3.80
C VAL A 215 -30.20 -12.37 -2.48
N VAL A 216 -28.94 -12.82 -2.54
CA VAL A 216 -28.15 -13.19 -1.34
C VAL A 216 -27.95 -12.00 -0.41
N ASN A 217 -27.79 -10.79 -0.97
CA ASN A 217 -27.58 -9.58 -0.18
C ASN A 217 -28.91 -8.98 0.30
N GLY A 218 -30.02 -9.27 -0.39
CA GLY A 218 -31.37 -8.89 0.02
C GLY A 218 -32.35 -8.81 -1.15
N PHE A 219 -33.63 -8.64 -0.81
CA PHE A 219 -34.74 -8.58 -1.78
C PHE A 219 -35.12 -7.16 -2.20
N GLU A 220 -34.53 -6.13 -1.58
CA GLU A 220 -34.93 -4.71 -1.72
C GLU A 220 -34.26 -4.01 -2.93
N SER A 221 -33.41 -4.71 -3.68
CA SER A 221 -32.48 -4.12 -4.65
C SER A 221 -33.02 -4.02 -6.08
N PHE A 222 -34.23 -3.48 -6.27
CA PHE A 222 -34.84 -3.39 -7.60
C PHE A 222 -34.06 -2.46 -8.55
N ALA A 223 -33.69 -1.27 -8.06
CA ALA A 223 -32.88 -0.30 -8.81
C ALA A 223 -31.38 -0.63 -8.75
N GLY A 224 -30.94 -1.21 -7.63
CA GLY A 224 -29.56 -1.62 -7.41
C GLY A 224 -29.18 -1.82 -5.95
N GLN A 225 -27.89 -2.09 -5.74
CA GLN A 225 -27.29 -2.24 -4.42
C GLN A 225 -26.10 -1.30 -4.28
N ILE A 226 -25.99 -0.70 -3.11
CA ILE A 226 -24.81 0.04 -2.67
C ILE A 226 -24.28 -0.68 -1.44
N ASN A 227 -23.02 -1.10 -1.49
CA ASN A 227 -22.31 -1.64 -0.34
C ASN A 227 -21.13 -0.74 0.00
N LEU A 228 -21.04 -0.34 1.26
CA LEU A 228 -19.95 0.47 1.80
C LEU A 228 -18.96 -0.43 2.51
N GLU A 229 -17.69 -0.28 2.19
CA GLU A 229 -16.61 -0.94 2.91
C GLU A 229 -15.89 0.12 3.75
N TYR A 230 -15.85 -0.09 5.06
CA TYR A 230 -15.06 0.75 5.96
C TYR A 230 -13.63 0.24 6.03
N TYR A 231 -12.70 1.16 6.28
CA TYR A 231 -11.27 0.85 6.43
C TYR A 231 -11.00 -0.35 7.33
N LYS A 232 -10.57 -1.46 6.74
CA LYS A 232 -10.34 -2.72 7.46
C LYS A 232 -9.16 -2.58 8.42
N PRO A 233 -9.14 -3.26 9.58
CA PRO A 233 -8.00 -3.18 10.50
C PRO A 233 -6.66 -3.55 9.86
N GLN A 234 -6.68 -4.26 8.73
CA GLN A 234 -5.49 -4.67 7.98
C GLN A 234 -5.05 -3.63 6.94
N THR A 235 -5.95 -2.78 6.43
CA THR A 235 -5.68 -1.75 5.41
C THR A 235 -5.62 -0.35 6.00
N ALA A 236 -6.26 -0.12 7.15
CA ALA A 236 -6.28 1.14 7.85
C ALA A 236 -4.88 1.52 8.37
N PRO A 237 -4.49 2.81 8.28
CA PRO A 237 -3.35 3.32 9.03
C PRO A 237 -3.59 3.14 10.54
N LYS A 238 -2.51 2.91 11.30
CA LYS A 238 -2.59 2.74 12.77
C LYS A 238 -3.27 3.91 13.47
N LEU A 239 -2.97 5.11 13.00
CA LEU A 239 -3.57 6.36 13.44
C LEU A 239 -3.81 7.21 12.19
N PHE A 240 -5.04 7.65 12.00
CA PHE A 240 -5.38 8.65 11.00
C PHE A 240 -6.18 9.75 11.68
N TRP A 241 -5.76 10.97 11.43
CA TRP A 241 -6.39 12.16 11.98
C TRP A 241 -6.56 13.18 10.86
N ASN A 242 -7.77 13.68 10.70
CA ASN A 242 -8.12 14.67 9.70
C ASN A 242 -8.99 15.73 10.37
N ALA A 243 -8.56 16.98 10.26
CA ALA A 243 -9.30 18.15 10.70
C ALA A 243 -9.60 19.01 9.47
N TYR A 244 -10.84 19.45 9.35
CA TYR A 244 -11.32 20.25 8.22
C TYR A 244 -12.06 21.48 8.74
N THR A 245 -11.87 22.60 8.05
CA THR A 245 -12.62 23.83 8.26
C THR A 245 -12.90 24.48 6.90
N ASN A 246 -14.02 25.17 6.75
CA ASN A 246 -14.33 25.95 5.55
C ASN A 246 -14.54 27.44 5.86
N SER A 247 -14.75 28.24 4.81
CA SER A 247 -15.00 29.69 4.91
C SER A 247 -16.30 30.04 5.65
N GLU A 248 -17.26 29.12 5.64
CA GLU A 248 -18.57 29.26 6.29
C GLU A 248 -18.55 28.83 7.77
N GLY A 249 -17.39 28.56 8.36
CA GLY A 249 -17.28 28.20 9.77
C GLY A 249 -17.64 26.74 10.11
N LYS A 250 -17.86 25.87 9.12
CA LYS A 250 -18.03 24.44 9.35
C LYS A 250 -16.71 23.83 9.82
N LEU A 251 -16.76 23.06 10.90
CA LEU A 251 -15.62 22.33 11.47
C LEU A 251 -15.91 20.83 11.47
N GLU A 252 -14.95 20.04 10.99
CA GLU A 252 -14.99 18.57 11.13
C GLU A 252 -13.69 18.03 11.72
N ASN A 253 -13.81 17.04 12.59
CA ASN A 253 -12.69 16.30 13.12
C ASN A 253 -12.93 14.80 13.01
N ASN A 254 -12.00 14.11 12.39
CA ASN A 254 -12.05 12.68 12.13
C ASN A 254 -10.83 12.02 12.73
N LEU A 255 -11.04 11.02 13.59
CA LEU A 255 -9.96 10.24 14.18
C LEU A 255 -10.26 8.76 14.03
N LEU A 256 -9.33 8.05 13.43
CA LEU A 256 -9.36 6.62 13.16
C LEU A 256 -8.15 5.97 13.84
N PHE A 257 -8.40 4.92 14.61
CA PHE A 257 -7.36 4.19 15.32
C PHE A 257 -7.50 2.69 15.08
N ALA A 258 -6.53 2.12 14.36
CA ALA A 258 -6.47 0.71 14.06
C ALA A 258 -5.42 0.02 14.93
N LYS A 259 -5.86 -0.97 15.71
CA LYS A 259 -5.00 -1.76 16.59
C LYS A 259 -5.08 -3.23 16.21
N LYS A 260 -3.91 -3.84 16.01
CA LYS A 260 -3.76 -5.29 15.84
C LYS A 260 -2.95 -5.86 16.99
N SER A 261 -3.52 -6.81 17.73
CA SER A 261 -2.87 -7.51 18.83
C SER A 261 -3.09 -9.01 18.67
N GLY A 262 -2.10 -9.68 18.07
CA GLY A 262 -2.19 -11.11 17.75
C GLY A 262 -3.35 -11.42 16.81
N LYS A 263 -4.29 -12.25 17.28
CA LYS A 263 -5.51 -12.67 16.55
C LYS A 263 -6.67 -11.69 16.67
N TRP A 264 -6.56 -10.70 17.55
CA TRP A 264 -7.55 -9.65 17.73
C TRP A 264 -7.17 -8.41 16.94
N THR A 265 -8.12 -7.89 16.18
CA THR A 265 -8.03 -6.61 15.49
C THR A 265 -9.18 -5.72 15.95
N SER A 266 -8.89 -4.44 16.17
CA SER A 266 -9.89 -3.44 16.51
C SER A 266 -9.70 -2.21 15.65
N ASN A 267 -10.80 -1.58 15.26
CA ASN A 267 -10.77 -0.30 14.59
C ASN A 267 -11.79 0.63 15.24
N LEU A 268 -11.31 1.75 15.77
CA LEU A 268 -12.10 2.80 16.36
C LEU A 268 -12.20 3.95 15.36
N PHE A 269 -13.43 4.34 15.06
CA PHE A 269 -13.78 5.46 14.23
C PHE A 269 -14.51 6.50 15.07
N THR A 270 -14.08 7.74 14.97
CA THR A 270 -14.72 8.87 15.63
C THR A 270 -14.83 10.03 14.66
N HIS A 271 -15.94 10.75 14.76
CA HIS A 271 -16.22 11.89 13.92
C HIS A 271 -17.00 12.93 14.70
N ILE A 272 -16.56 14.17 14.60
CA ILE A 272 -17.22 15.36 15.11
C ILE A 272 -17.48 16.27 13.92
N SER A 273 -18.71 16.75 13.80
CA SER A 273 -19.08 17.78 12.83
C SER A 273 -19.86 18.88 13.53
N TYR A 274 -19.47 20.13 13.29
CA TYR A 274 -20.00 21.31 13.93
C TYR A 274 -20.27 22.39 12.89
N PHE A 275 -21.47 22.95 12.91
CA PHE A 275 -21.86 24.09 12.10
C PHE A 275 -22.93 24.91 12.85
N ASP A 276 -22.64 26.17 13.14
CA ASP A 276 -23.49 27.03 13.99
C ASP A 276 -23.65 28.45 13.42
N GLU A 277 -23.49 28.61 12.11
CA GLU A 277 -23.68 29.90 11.43
C GLU A 277 -25.09 30.01 10.85
N GLU A 278 -25.69 31.20 10.91
CA GLU A 278 -26.95 31.53 10.22
C GLU A 278 -26.63 32.14 8.87
N ILE A 279 -26.68 31.31 7.83
CA ILE A 279 -26.44 31.75 6.47
C ILE A 279 -27.78 31.96 5.77
N ASP A 280 -28.08 33.22 5.46
CA ASP A 280 -29.13 33.63 4.53
C ASP A 280 -28.44 34.29 3.32
N SER A 281 -28.92 34.03 2.12
CA SER A 281 -28.30 34.58 0.91
C SER A 281 -28.68 36.05 0.78
N GLU A 282 -27.70 36.94 0.59
CA GLU A 282 -27.98 38.35 0.31
C GLU A 282 -28.82 38.51 -0.98
N ASP A 283 -28.67 37.58 -1.93
CA ASP A 283 -29.38 37.59 -3.22
C ASP A 283 -30.82 37.05 -3.14
N ASN A 284 -31.17 36.30 -2.08
CA ASN A 284 -32.52 35.73 -1.87
C ASN A 284 -32.84 35.72 -0.37
N ALA A 285 -32.98 36.92 0.19
CA ALA A 285 -33.35 37.16 1.58
C ALA A 285 -34.82 36.78 1.87
N ASP A 286 -35.11 35.48 1.99
CA ASP A 286 -36.45 34.96 2.28
C ASP A 286 -36.69 34.69 3.78
N GLY A 287 -35.66 34.88 4.61
CA GLY A 287 -35.72 34.71 6.06
C GLY A 287 -35.57 33.27 6.54
N PHE A 288 -35.23 32.32 5.65
CA PHE A 288 -34.85 30.97 6.00
C PHE A 288 -33.34 30.78 6.01
N MET A 289 -32.85 29.89 6.88
CA MET A 289 -31.47 29.44 6.82
C MET A 289 -31.27 28.55 5.59
N ASN A 290 -30.22 28.83 4.81
CA ASN A 290 -29.82 28.02 3.66
C ASN A 290 -29.28 26.64 4.07
N MET A 291 -28.70 26.54 5.26
CA MET A 291 -28.23 25.30 5.85
C MET A 291 -28.63 25.23 7.33
N PRO A 292 -29.08 24.06 7.81
CA PRO A 292 -29.38 23.90 9.23
C PRO A 292 -28.09 23.93 10.04
N LYS A 293 -28.18 24.46 11.26
CA LYS A 293 -27.16 24.32 12.30
C LYS A 293 -27.15 22.90 12.83
N TYR A 294 -25.97 22.34 13.10
CA TYR A 294 -25.88 21.02 13.72
C TYR A 294 -24.61 20.82 14.52
N LYS A 295 -24.75 19.99 15.55
CA LYS A 295 -23.67 19.44 16.37
C LYS A 295 -23.82 17.93 16.33
N GLN A 296 -22.86 17.27 15.72
CA GLN A 296 -22.93 15.82 15.48
C GLN A 296 -21.68 15.14 16.04
N PHE A 297 -21.90 14.06 16.78
CA PHE A 297 -20.86 13.15 17.23
C PHE A 297 -21.20 11.71 16.83
N ASN A 298 -20.29 11.06 16.11
CA ASN A 298 -20.40 9.66 15.75
C ASN A 298 -19.20 8.90 16.31
N ALA A 299 -19.47 7.74 16.91
CA ALA A 299 -18.45 6.80 17.32
C ALA A 299 -18.83 5.40 16.85
N LEU A 300 -17.87 4.70 16.27
CA LEU A 300 -18.00 3.30 15.91
C LEU A 300 -16.74 2.57 16.34
N ASN A 301 -16.89 1.51 17.11
CA ASN A 301 -15.78 0.62 17.42
C ASN A 301 -16.13 -0.79 16.98
N ARG A 302 -15.20 -1.41 16.25
CA ARG A 302 -15.32 -2.80 15.85
C ARG A 302 -14.15 -3.62 16.38
N TRP A 303 -14.45 -4.86 16.70
CA TRP A 303 -13.52 -5.89 17.10
C TRP A 303 -13.74 -7.11 16.23
N GLU A 304 -12.64 -7.66 15.73
CA GLU A 304 -12.63 -8.86 14.92
C GLU A 304 -11.60 -9.81 15.53
N TYR A 305 -12.05 -11.03 15.82
CA TYR A 305 -11.18 -12.14 16.17
C TYR A 305 -11.16 -13.11 15.00
N LYS A 306 -9.96 -13.34 14.45
CA LYS A 306 -9.78 -14.24 13.32
C LYS A 306 -8.72 -15.29 13.65
N ASP A 307 -9.13 -16.54 13.56
CA ASP A 307 -8.28 -17.72 13.63
C ASP A 307 -8.48 -18.60 12.39
N LYS A 308 -7.76 -19.73 12.29
CA LYS A 308 -7.90 -20.67 11.16
C LYS A 308 -9.33 -21.21 11.00
N ASN A 309 -10.04 -21.43 12.11
CA ASN A 309 -11.34 -22.10 12.13
C ASN A 309 -12.51 -21.20 12.55
N TYR A 310 -12.23 -20.04 13.15
CA TYR A 310 -13.26 -19.17 13.74
C TYR A 310 -13.06 -17.72 13.30
N HIS A 311 -14.18 -17.06 13.01
CA HIS A 311 -14.25 -15.64 12.74
C HIS A 311 -15.40 -15.06 13.57
N ILE A 312 -15.07 -14.14 14.48
CA ILE A 312 -16.04 -13.47 15.34
C ILE A 312 -15.87 -11.96 15.13
N GLY A 313 -16.97 -11.29 14.79
CA GLY A 313 -17.02 -9.84 14.64
C GLY A 313 -18.00 -9.25 15.65
N PHE A 314 -17.62 -8.15 16.28
CA PHE A 314 -18.48 -7.35 17.15
C PHE A 314 -18.32 -5.88 16.80
N THR A 315 -19.44 -5.18 16.60
CA THR A 315 -19.45 -3.76 16.24
C THR A 315 -20.42 -3.02 17.15
N VAL A 316 -19.95 -1.92 17.72
CA VAL A 316 -20.77 -0.98 18.51
C VAL A 316 -20.73 0.35 17.79
N ARG A 317 -21.90 0.95 17.57
CA ARG A 317 -22.06 2.26 16.96
C ARG A 317 -22.94 3.13 17.85
N GLY A 318 -22.52 4.36 18.06
CA GLY A 318 -23.30 5.41 18.71
C GLY A 318 -23.27 6.69 17.87
N LEU A 319 -24.36 7.43 17.93
CA LEU A 319 -24.54 8.72 17.26
C LEU A 319 -25.36 9.61 18.17
N VAL A 320 -24.98 10.88 18.26
CA VAL A 320 -25.77 11.95 18.86
C VAL A 320 -25.74 13.14 17.93
N GLU A 321 -26.90 13.68 17.58
CA GLU A 321 -27.04 14.89 16.79
C GLU A 321 -28.07 15.85 17.38
N ASP A 322 -27.66 17.10 17.55
CA ASP A 322 -28.58 18.22 17.70
C ASP A 322 -28.59 19.03 16.40
N ARG A 323 -29.76 19.26 15.82
CA ARG A 323 -29.93 19.98 14.56
C ARG A 323 -31.05 21.01 14.65
N LYS A 324 -30.76 22.25 14.23
CA LYS A 324 -31.72 23.36 14.17
C LYS A 324 -31.75 23.95 12.76
N GLY A 325 -32.89 23.81 12.09
CA GLY A 325 -33.17 24.42 10.78
C GLY A 325 -34.37 25.38 10.87
N GLY A 326 -34.73 25.99 9.75
CA GLY A 326 -35.89 26.91 9.68
C GLY A 326 -35.50 28.38 9.53
N THR A 327 -36.32 29.25 10.08
CA THR A 327 -36.20 30.70 9.98
C THR A 327 -35.06 31.27 10.82
N ILE A 328 -34.41 32.34 10.34
CA ILE A 328 -33.40 33.07 11.10
C ILE A 328 -34.05 33.91 12.21
N GLU A 329 -33.44 33.93 13.39
CA GLU A 329 -34.01 34.61 14.56
C GLU A 329 -34.05 36.14 14.41
N ALA A 330 -33.14 36.71 13.61
CA ALA A 330 -32.99 38.15 13.46
C ALA A 330 -34.08 38.84 12.60
N ARG A 331 -34.89 38.10 11.83
CA ARG A 331 -35.85 38.68 10.86
C ARG A 331 -37.33 38.40 11.13
N VAL A 332 -37.68 37.56 12.12
CA VAL A 332 -39.08 37.23 12.41
C VAL A 332 -39.39 37.43 13.90
N ASP A 333 -40.23 38.42 14.22
CA ASP A 333 -40.62 38.83 15.60
C ASP A 333 -41.27 37.68 16.42
N THR A 334 -41.77 36.66 15.74
CA THR A 334 -42.21 35.37 16.27
C THR A 334 -41.58 34.31 15.39
N ASN A 335 -41.22 33.14 15.91
CA ASN A 335 -40.40 32.15 15.20
C ASN A 335 -41.30 30.99 14.66
N PRO A 336 -42.12 31.17 13.60
CA PRO A 336 -43.19 30.24 13.25
C PRO A 336 -42.70 28.91 12.64
N TYR A 337 -41.46 28.82 12.14
CA TYR A 337 -41.00 27.68 11.33
C TYR A 337 -39.63 27.11 11.75
N VAL A 338 -39.32 27.12 13.05
CA VAL A 338 -38.11 26.46 13.57
C VAL A 338 -38.28 24.95 13.58
N VAL A 339 -37.31 24.25 12.99
CA VAL A 339 -37.23 22.78 13.01
C VAL A 339 -36.09 22.39 13.95
N ASN A 340 -36.42 21.77 15.08
CA ASN A 340 -35.42 21.31 16.05
C ASN A 340 -35.48 19.80 16.19
N ILE A 341 -34.33 19.13 16.01
CA ILE A 341 -34.20 17.68 15.94
C ILE A 341 -33.10 17.25 16.91
N HIS A 342 -33.44 16.29 17.77
CA HIS A 342 -32.54 15.68 18.75
C HIS A 342 -32.52 14.17 18.50
N ASN A 343 -31.42 13.67 17.96
CA ASN A 343 -31.25 12.27 17.53
C ASN A 343 -30.15 11.54 18.30
#